data_AF-A0A9P6KFJ5-F1
#
_entry.id   AF-A0A9P6KFJ5-F1
#
_cell.length_a   1.000
_cell.length_b   1.000
_cell.length_c   1.000
_cell.angle_alpha   90.00
_cell.angle_beta   90.00
_cell.angle_gamma   90.00
#
_symmetry.space_group_name_H-M   'P 1'
#
loop_
_entity.id
_entity.type
_entity.pdbx_description
1 polymer ?
#
loop_
_entity_poly.entity_id
_entity_poly.type
_entity_poly.pdbx_seq_one_letter_code
_entity_poly.pdbx_strand_id
1 'polypeptide(L)'
;RDEKDLYIAPTVITNVERDDKLMEDELFGPLLPTIRISDMDDAIEYINSRDDPLSLYVFSSNKKLVKKVLDSTRSGGVVVNDTLMHVTEGSLPFGGIGPSGMGAYHGKKSFDTFTHERSTMIKDLNPVVEVAMGVRYAPYTSSNLKLARIVLESVPHFKKSFLMKHLKWFIVALVLGVGLKKVE
;
A
#
# COMPACT_ATOMS: atom_id res chain seq x y z
N ARG A 1 21.14 -38.38 -14.40
CA ARG A 1 21.79 -37.05 -14.43
C ARG A 1 22.47 -36.96 -15.78
N ASP A 2 21.95 -36.15 -16.71
CA ASP A 2 22.64 -35.88 -17.96
C ASP A 2 23.28 -34.50 -17.85
N GLU A 3 24.51 -34.47 -17.35
CA GLU A 3 25.26 -33.23 -17.11
C GLU A 3 25.56 -32.49 -18.41
N LYS A 4 25.64 -33.22 -19.54
CA LYS A 4 25.93 -32.63 -20.85
C LYS A 4 24.74 -31.83 -21.39
N ASP A 5 23.53 -32.26 -21.05
CA ASP A 5 22.28 -31.62 -21.49
C ASP A 5 21.75 -30.58 -20.49
N LEU A 6 22.47 -30.32 -19.38
CA LEU A 6 22.03 -29.44 -18.28
C LEU A 6 20.62 -29.82 -17.76
N TYR A 7 20.26 -31.09 -17.84
CA TYR A 7 18.94 -31.57 -17.50
C TYR A 7 18.81 -31.98 -16.03
N ILE A 8 17.80 -31.41 -15.37
CA ILE A 8 17.35 -31.81 -14.04
C ILE A 8 15.84 -32.09 -14.12
N ALA A 9 15.42 -33.30 -13.74
CA ALA A 9 14.01 -33.66 -13.75
C ALA A 9 13.24 -32.95 -12.62
N PRO A 10 11.93 -32.68 -12.79
CA PRO A 10 11.07 -32.22 -11.70
C PRO A 10 11.18 -33.15 -10.49
N THR A 11 11.60 -32.59 -9.35
CA THR A 11 11.93 -33.38 -8.16
C THR A 11 11.19 -32.83 -6.95
N VAL A 12 10.40 -33.67 -6.29
CA VAL A 12 9.76 -33.34 -5.01
C VAL A 12 10.59 -33.94 -3.88
N ILE A 13 10.95 -33.12 -2.90
CA ILE A 13 11.77 -33.53 -1.76
C ILE A 13 10.90 -33.38 -0.51
N THR A 14 10.62 -34.49 0.16
CA THR A 14 9.71 -34.50 1.32
C THR A 14 10.47 -34.47 2.63
N ASN A 15 9.85 -33.90 3.66
CA ASN A 15 10.37 -33.86 5.04
C ASN A 15 11.71 -33.11 5.13
N VAL A 16 11.78 -31.98 4.43
CA VAL A 16 12.94 -31.09 4.51
C VAL A 16 12.89 -30.37 5.85
N GLU A 17 14.02 -30.37 6.56
CA GLU A 17 14.17 -29.62 7.80
C GLU A 17 14.30 -28.11 7.50
N ARG A 18 13.92 -27.26 8.44
CA ARG A 18 13.85 -25.80 8.21
C ARG A 18 15.22 -25.15 7.99
N ASP A 19 16.27 -25.77 8.54
CA ASP A 19 17.68 -25.39 8.47
C ASP A 19 18.46 -26.19 7.41
N ASP A 20 17.77 -26.96 6.56
CA ASP A 20 18.41 -27.65 5.43
C ASP A 20 18.98 -26.64 4.43
N LYS A 21 20.11 -26.96 3.80
CA LYS A 21 20.74 -26.14 2.75
C LYS A 21 19.81 -25.83 1.58
N LEU A 22 18.85 -26.70 1.29
CA LEU A 22 17.82 -26.47 0.27
C LEU A 22 16.92 -25.26 0.61
N MET A 23 16.90 -24.83 1.86
CA MET A 23 16.08 -23.74 2.37
C MET A 23 16.92 -22.49 2.70
N GLU A 24 18.22 -22.45 2.44
CA GLU A 24 19.05 -21.27 2.68
C GLU A 24 18.82 -20.21 1.58
N ASP A 25 19.00 -20.60 0.32
CA ASP A 25 18.94 -19.72 -0.85
C ASP A 25 17.72 -19.99 -1.75
N GLU A 26 17.47 -19.07 -2.69
CA GLU A 26 16.48 -19.26 -3.74
C GLU A 26 16.91 -20.37 -4.72
N LEU A 27 16.06 -21.40 -4.88
CA LEU A 27 16.39 -22.60 -5.65
C LEU A 27 16.56 -22.35 -7.15
N PHE A 28 15.69 -21.49 -7.73
CA PHE A 28 15.66 -21.14 -9.15
C PHE A 28 15.77 -22.35 -10.12
N GLY A 29 15.22 -23.50 -9.73
CA GLY A 29 15.37 -24.77 -10.42
C GLY A 29 14.22 -25.73 -10.14
N PRO A 30 14.21 -26.94 -10.76
CA PRO A 30 13.06 -27.85 -10.75
C PRO A 30 12.99 -28.71 -9.48
N LEU A 31 13.31 -28.13 -8.33
CA LEU A 31 13.27 -28.76 -7.01
C LEU A 31 12.12 -28.16 -6.21
N LEU A 32 11.26 -29.01 -5.63
CA LEU A 32 10.15 -28.61 -4.78
C LEU A 32 10.29 -29.25 -3.39
N PRO A 33 11.00 -28.61 -2.45
CA PRO A 33 11.05 -29.07 -1.07
C PRO A 33 9.72 -28.83 -0.36
N THR A 34 9.31 -29.79 0.47
CA THR A 34 8.12 -29.66 1.33
C THR A 34 8.51 -29.73 2.79
N ILE A 35 8.14 -28.71 3.55
CA ILE A 35 8.32 -28.64 5.01
C ILE A 35 6.99 -29.01 5.67
N ARG A 36 7.05 -29.81 6.73
CA ARG A 36 5.86 -30.07 7.55
C ARG A 36 5.63 -28.90 8.50
N ILE A 37 4.38 -28.46 8.56
CA ILE A 37 3.90 -27.46 9.51
C ILE A 37 2.99 -28.14 10.53
N SER A 38 3.02 -27.66 11.76
CA SER A 38 2.12 -28.15 12.81
C SER A 38 0.71 -27.60 12.61
N ASP A 39 0.62 -26.31 12.31
CA ASP A 39 -0.60 -25.60 11.98
C ASP A 39 -0.27 -24.36 11.12
N MET A 40 -1.28 -23.51 10.88
CA MET A 40 -1.10 -22.32 10.06
C MET A 40 -0.38 -21.17 10.81
N ASP A 41 -0.40 -21.14 12.14
CA ASP A 41 0.36 -20.15 12.91
C ASP A 41 1.86 -20.41 12.76
N ASP A 42 2.26 -21.68 12.86
CA ASP A 42 3.62 -22.15 12.63
C ASP A 42 4.12 -21.81 11.21
N ALA A 43 3.26 -21.98 10.19
CA ALA A 43 3.58 -21.59 8.81
C ALA A 43 3.78 -20.06 8.66
N ILE A 44 2.90 -19.26 9.27
CA ILE A 44 2.99 -17.80 9.24
C ILE A 44 4.24 -17.31 9.95
N GLU A 45 4.57 -17.88 11.12
CA GLU A 45 5.79 -17.57 11.85
C GLU A 45 7.04 -17.88 11.02
N TYR A 46 7.06 -19.05 10.37
CA TYR A 46 8.16 -19.45 9.49
C TYR A 46 8.34 -18.46 8.32
N ILE A 47 7.25 -18.11 7.62
CA ILE A 47 7.29 -17.14 6.51
C ILE A 47 7.81 -15.78 7.01
N ASN A 48 7.30 -15.28 8.13
CA ASN A 48 7.67 -13.97 8.66
C ASN A 48 9.09 -13.91 9.24
N SER A 49 9.69 -15.07 9.56
CA SER A 49 11.10 -15.14 10.00
C SER A 49 12.11 -14.95 8.87
N ARG A 50 11.65 -14.88 7.61
CA ARG A 50 12.46 -14.79 6.40
C ARG A 50 12.20 -13.48 5.66
N ASP A 51 13.03 -13.24 4.65
CA ASP A 51 12.87 -12.09 3.76
C ASP A 51 11.52 -12.09 3.04
N ASP A 52 10.96 -10.90 2.85
CA ASP A 52 9.66 -10.73 2.19
C ASP A 52 9.70 -11.26 0.74
N PRO A 53 8.92 -12.32 0.41
CA PRO A 53 8.96 -12.92 -0.91
C PRO A 53 8.26 -12.07 -1.96
N LEU A 54 8.64 -12.25 -3.23
CA LEU A 54 7.96 -11.61 -4.35
C LEU A 54 6.50 -12.08 -4.47
N SER A 55 6.26 -13.38 -4.26
CA SER A 55 4.93 -13.97 -4.35
C SER A 55 4.69 -14.96 -3.21
N LEU A 56 3.46 -14.95 -2.66
CA LEU A 56 2.97 -15.96 -1.73
C LEU A 56 1.77 -16.69 -2.35
N TYR A 57 1.68 -18.01 -2.13
CA TYR A 57 0.59 -18.84 -2.62
C TYR A 57 -0.09 -19.58 -1.47
N VAL A 58 -1.43 -19.52 -1.43
CA VAL A 58 -2.23 -20.14 -0.37
C VAL A 58 -3.31 -21.01 -0.98
N PHE A 59 -3.32 -22.30 -0.65
CA PHE A 59 -4.36 -23.23 -1.08
C PHE A 59 -5.27 -23.58 0.09
N SER A 60 -6.51 -23.08 0.06
CA SER A 60 -7.53 -23.39 1.06
C SER A 60 -8.94 -22.99 0.60
N SER A 61 -9.94 -23.77 1.01
CA SER A 61 -11.36 -23.39 0.94
C SER A 61 -11.84 -22.63 2.18
N ASN A 62 -11.04 -22.60 3.25
CA ASN A 62 -11.39 -21.94 4.51
C ASN A 62 -11.08 -20.43 4.44
N LYS A 63 -12.12 -19.61 4.26
CA LYS A 63 -11.99 -18.16 4.16
C LYS A 63 -11.35 -17.49 5.38
N LYS A 64 -11.57 -18.02 6.59
CA LYS A 64 -10.95 -17.48 7.81
C LYS A 64 -9.44 -17.72 7.82
N LEU A 65 -9.03 -18.90 7.35
CA LEU A 65 -7.61 -19.25 7.22
C LEU A 65 -6.94 -18.36 6.16
N VAL A 66 -7.55 -18.25 4.98
CA VAL A 66 -7.04 -17.37 3.91
C VAL A 66 -6.89 -15.94 4.42
N LYS A 67 -7.92 -15.39 5.06
CA LYS A 67 -7.85 -14.04 5.62
C LYS A 67 -6.74 -13.90 6.65
N LYS A 68 -6.56 -14.89 7.53
CA LYS A 68 -5.48 -14.89 8.52
C LYS A 68 -4.10 -14.79 7.86
N VAL A 69 -3.83 -15.60 6.83
CA VAL A 69 -2.55 -15.55 6.10
C VAL A 69 -2.35 -14.18 5.44
N LEU A 70 -3.38 -13.66 4.76
CA LEU A 70 -3.30 -12.36 4.08
C LEU A 70 -3.06 -11.19 5.06
N ASP A 71 -3.69 -11.23 6.24
CA ASP A 71 -3.55 -10.16 7.25
C ASP A 71 -2.24 -10.27 8.04
N SER A 72 -1.59 -11.44 8.05
CA SER A 72 -0.48 -11.76 8.96
C SER A 72 0.85 -12.02 8.25
N THR A 73 0.92 -11.88 6.93
CA THR A 73 2.15 -12.03 6.13
C THR A 73 2.34 -10.85 5.19
N ARG A 74 3.57 -10.65 4.72
CA ARG A 74 3.93 -9.59 3.76
C ARG A 74 4.61 -10.21 2.55
N SER A 75 4.27 -9.74 1.36
CA SER A 75 4.83 -10.18 0.07
C SER A 75 4.52 -9.15 -1.02
N GLY A 76 5.17 -9.28 -2.19
CA GLY A 76 4.86 -8.44 -3.35
C GLY A 76 3.45 -8.68 -3.90
N GLY A 77 3.07 -9.95 -4.06
CA GLY A 77 1.73 -10.37 -4.47
C GLY A 77 1.30 -11.68 -3.82
N VAL A 78 -0.01 -11.91 -3.70
CA VAL A 78 -0.58 -13.15 -3.17
C VAL A 78 -1.60 -13.72 -4.12
N VAL A 79 -1.58 -15.04 -4.33
CA VAL A 79 -2.65 -15.77 -5.03
C VAL A 79 -3.22 -16.85 -4.13
N VAL A 80 -4.55 -16.93 -4.12
CA VAL A 80 -5.30 -17.94 -3.37
C VAL A 80 -5.85 -18.95 -4.36
N ASN A 81 -5.56 -20.24 -4.12
CA ASN A 81 -5.97 -21.39 -4.92
C ASN A 81 -5.44 -21.42 -6.37
N ASP A 82 -4.35 -20.71 -6.64
CA ASP A 82 -3.62 -20.79 -7.91
C ASP A 82 -2.16 -20.30 -7.72
N THR A 83 -1.34 -20.40 -8.77
CA THR A 83 0.02 -19.88 -8.83
C THR A 83 0.22 -19.06 -10.10
N LEU A 84 1.14 -18.09 -10.09
CA LEU A 84 1.54 -17.27 -11.26
C LEU A 84 0.46 -16.40 -11.93
N MET A 85 -0.84 -16.71 -11.81
CA MET A 85 -1.90 -16.05 -12.57
C MET A 85 -2.00 -14.55 -12.33
N HIS A 86 -1.69 -14.06 -11.12
CA HIS A 86 -1.64 -12.62 -10.83
C HIS A 86 -0.66 -11.82 -11.72
N VAL A 87 0.36 -12.45 -12.30
CA VAL A 87 1.29 -11.81 -13.24
C VAL A 87 0.61 -11.51 -14.58
N THR A 88 -0.39 -12.31 -14.96
CA THR A 88 -1.10 -12.14 -16.23
C THR A 88 -2.18 -11.06 -16.19
N GLU A 89 -2.58 -10.64 -14.99
CA GLU A 89 -3.60 -9.62 -14.79
C GLU A 89 -2.98 -8.22 -14.87
N GLY A 90 -3.11 -7.59 -16.05
CA GLY A 90 -2.51 -6.28 -16.32
C GLY A 90 -3.05 -5.12 -15.49
N SER A 91 -4.18 -5.30 -14.81
CA SER A 91 -4.71 -4.28 -13.87
C SER A 91 -4.08 -4.34 -12.49
N LEU A 92 -3.44 -5.45 -12.12
CA LEU A 92 -2.73 -5.58 -10.84
C LEU A 92 -1.31 -5.02 -10.95
N PRO A 93 -0.84 -4.26 -9.95
CA PRO A 93 0.56 -3.87 -9.88
C PRO A 93 1.42 -5.12 -9.62
N PHE A 94 2.47 -5.30 -10.41
CA PHE A 94 3.47 -6.35 -10.20
C PHE A 94 4.78 -5.73 -9.72
N GLY A 95 5.26 -6.14 -8.55
CA GLY A 95 6.45 -5.61 -7.90
C GLY A 95 6.68 -6.26 -6.55
N GLY A 96 7.91 -6.13 -6.06
CA GLY A 96 8.32 -6.66 -4.75
C GLY A 96 8.20 -5.65 -3.62
N ILE A 97 8.50 -6.11 -2.42
CA ILE A 97 8.62 -5.30 -1.21
C ILE A 97 9.81 -5.79 -0.39
N GLY A 98 10.60 -4.86 0.16
CA GLY A 98 11.78 -5.23 0.94
C GLY A 98 12.84 -5.92 0.06
N PRO A 99 13.41 -7.06 0.50
CA PRO A 99 14.42 -7.80 -0.27
C PRO A 99 13.96 -8.28 -1.65
N SER A 100 12.65 -8.51 -1.85
CA SER A 100 12.10 -8.88 -3.17
C SER A 100 11.98 -7.73 -4.16
N GLY A 101 12.18 -6.47 -3.72
CA GLY A 101 12.23 -5.30 -4.60
C GLY A 101 11.49 -4.08 -4.07
N MET A 102 11.40 -3.05 -4.92
CA MET A 102 10.64 -1.82 -4.66
C MET A 102 9.95 -1.31 -5.91
N GLY A 103 8.89 -0.53 -5.72
CA GLY A 103 8.05 -0.05 -6.81
C GLY A 103 7.24 -1.16 -7.45
N ALA A 104 6.50 -0.83 -8.51
CA ALA A 104 5.70 -1.79 -9.25
C ALA A 104 5.46 -1.28 -10.68
N TYR A 105 5.10 -2.19 -11.58
CA TYR A 105 4.68 -1.87 -12.95
C TYR A 105 3.47 -2.74 -13.31
N HIS A 106 3.21 -2.93 -14.61
CA HIS A 106 1.98 -3.45 -15.26
C HIS A 106 0.91 -2.39 -15.55
N GLY A 107 0.28 -2.51 -16.72
CA GLY A 107 -0.83 -1.67 -17.15
C GLY A 107 -0.62 -0.18 -16.88
N LYS A 108 -1.60 0.44 -16.20
CA LYS A 108 -1.52 1.85 -15.77
C LYS A 108 -0.34 2.10 -14.83
N LYS A 109 0.02 1.13 -13.98
CA LYS A 109 1.11 1.30 -13.01
C LYS A 109 2.46 1.49 -13.71
N SER A 110 2.69 0.84 -14.85
CA SER A 110 3.86 1.13 -15.69
C SER A 110 3.92 2.60 -16.12
N PHE A 111 2.80 3.14 -16.61
CA PHE A 111 2.72 4.55 -17.01
C PHE A 111 3.03 5.46 -15.81
N ASP A 112 2.40 5.23 -14.66
CA ASP A 112 2.61 6.02 -13.44
C ASP A 112 4.09 5.95 -12.99
N THR A 113 4.71 4.76 -13.03
CA THR A 113 6.11 4.55 -12.61
C THR A 113 7.12 5.29 -13.49
N PHE A 114 6.84 5.44 -14.78
CA PHE A 114 7.70 6.18 -15.72
C PHE A 114 7.23 7.62 -15.96
N THR A 115 6.27 8.12 -15.19
CA THR A 115 5.72 9.46 -15.31
C THR A 115 6.09 10.31 -14.10
N HIS A 116 6.53 11.55 -14.37
CA HIS A 116 6.64 12.57 -13.32
C HIS A 116 5.30 13.28 -13.13
N GLU A 117 4.64 13.06 -11.99
CA GLU A 117 3.42 13.79 -11.62
C GLU A 117 3.74 15.22 -11.18
N ARG A 118 3.59 16.16 -12.11
CA ARG A 118 3.86 17.59 -11.87
C ARG A 118 2.68 18.28 -11.19
N SER A 119 2.84 18.57 -9.90
CA SER A 119 1.89 19.42 -9.15
C SER A 119 1.87 20.86 -9.67
N THR A 120 0.68 21.37 -10.01
CA THR A 120 0.47 22.75 -10.44
C THR A 120 -0.67 23.40 -9.68
N MET A 121 -0.47 24.62 -9.20
CA MET A 121 -1.50 25.44 -8.57
C MET A 121 -1.57 26.79 -9.27
N ILE A 122 -2.76 27.13 -9.78
CA ILE A 122 -3.06 28.46 -10.30
C ILE A 122 -3.96 29.14 -9.26
N LYS A 123 -3.48 30.25 -8.72
CA LYS A 123 -4.21 31.01 -7.72
C LYS A 123 -4.95 32.17 -8.39
N ASP A 124 -6.25 32.28 -8.11
CA ASP A 124 -7.04 33.44 -8.50
C ASP A 124 -6.65 34.69 -7.69
N LEU A 125 -6.66 35.86 -8.34
CA LEU A 125 -6.33 37.16 -7.76
C LEU A 125 -7.54 37.87 -7.14
N ASN A 126 -8.61 37.13 -6.84
CA ASN A 126 -9.81 37.67 -6.23
C ASN A 126 -9.46 38.46 -4.94
N PRO A 127 -9.70 39.78 -4.89
CA PRO A 127 -9.32 40.62 -3.75
C PRO A 127 -9.97 40.21 -2.44
N VAL A 128 -11.19 39.66 -2.48
CA VAL A 128 -11.91 39.21 -1.27
C VAL A 128 -11.21 38.00 -0.66
N VAL A 129 -10.81 37.05 -1.52
CA VAL A 129 -10.07 35.85 -1.11
C VAL A 129 -8.67 36.23 -0.62
N GLU A 130 -8.03 37.21 -1.26
CA GLU A 130 -6.73 37.74 -0.84
C GLU A 130 -6.77 38.36 0.56
N VAL A 131 -7.79 39.18 0.83
CA VAL A 131 -8.02 39.77 2.16
C VAL A 131 -8.34 38.71 3.19
N ALA A 132 -9.16 37.72 2.85
CA ALA A 132 -9.50 36.60 3.74
C ALA A 132 -8.27 35.75 4.12
N MET A 133 -7.32 35.60 3.19
CA MET A 133 -6.02 34.96 3.45
C MET A 133 -5.00 35.87 4.12
N GLY A 134 -5.36 37.10 4.49
CA GLY A 134 -4.47 38.10 5.07
C GLY A 134 -3.78 37.67 6.37
N VAL A 135 -4.28 36.62 7.03
CA VAL A 135 -3.63 36.00 8.20
C VAL A 135 -2.21 35.48 7.91
N ARG A 136 -1.89 35.21 6.64
CA ARG A 136 -0.55 34.79 6.19
C ARG A 136 0.44 35.96 6.06
N TYR A 137 -0.02 37.20 6.13
CA TYR A 137 0.81 38.39 6.00
C TYR A 137 1.16 38.99 7.36
N ALA A 138 2.32 39.65 7.42
CA ALA A 138 2.74 40.44 8.56
C ALA A 138 1.93 41.75 8.67
N PRO A 139 1.80 42.36 9.87
CA PRO A 139 2.35 41.91 11.16
C PRO A 139 1.50 40.81 11.83
N TYR A 140 2.19 39.82 12.42
CA TYR A 140 1.54 38.72 13.13
C TYR A 140 1.13 39.12 14.54
N THR A 141 -0.09 39.64 14.67
CA THR A 141 -0.69 39.95 15.98
C THR A 141 -1.12 38.66 16.70
N SER A 142 -1.21 38.71 18.03
CA SER A 142 -1.71 37.59 18.84
C SER A 142 -3.10 37.11 18.41
N SER A 143 -3.96 38.03 17.94
CA SER A 143 -5.28 37.74 17.37
C SER A 143 -5.20 36.98 16.04
N ASN A 144 -4.36 37.42 15.11
CA ASN A 144 -4.17 36.76 13.81
C ASN A 144 -3.55 35.36 13.98
N LEU A 145 -2.58 35.22 14.88
CA LEU A 145 -1.96 33.93 15.20
C LEU A 145 -2.93 32.97 15.88
N LYS A 146 -3.81 33.46 16.76
CA LYS A 146 -4.87 32.64 17.37
C LYS A 146 -5.85 32.13 16.31
N LEU A 147 -6.21 32.97 15.34
CA LEU A 147 -7.03 32.57 14.20
C LEU A 147 -6.31 31.58 13.30
N ALA A 148 -5.04 31.82 12.98
CA ALA A 148 -4.21 30.92 12.19
C ALA A 148 -4.11 29.54 12.83
N ARG A 149 -3.90 29.47 14.16
CA ARG A 149 -3.91 28.21 14.92
C ARG A 149 -5.24 27.49 14.81
N ILE A 150 -6.37 28.17 14.97
CA ILE A 150 -7.69 27.53 14.82
C ILE A 150 -7.89 26.94 13.41
N VAL A 151 -7.30 27.56 12.39
CA VAL A 151 -7.41 27.11 10.99
C VAL A 151 -6.42 25.99 10.66
N LEU A 152 -5.16 26.13 11.07
CA LEU A 152 -4.03 25.23 10.76
C LEU A 152 -3.92 24.04 11.72
N GLU A 153 -4.24 24.23 13.00
CA GLU A 153 -4.32 23.13 13.95
C GLU A 153 -5.61 22.36 13.67
N SER A 154 -5.46 21.29 12.90
CA SER A 154 -6.49 20.25 12.77
C SER A 154 -6.88 19.80 14.17
N VAL A 155 -8.04 20.25 14.67
CA VAL A 155 -8.53 19.79 15.98
C VAL A 155 -8.65 18.27 15.90
N PRO A 156 -7.99 17.50 16.79
CA PRO A 156 -8.08 16.05 16.77
C PRO A 156 -9.55 15.61 16.85
N HIS A 157 -9.89 14.54 16.11
CA HIS A 157 -11.24 13.98 16.01
C HIS A 157 -11.74 13.44 17.36
N PHE A 158 -12.16 14.32 18.27
CA PHE A 158 -12.96 13.94 19.42
C PHE A 158 -14.42 13.81 18.99
N LYS A 159 -15.12 12.77 19.45
CA LYS A 159 -16.56 12.53 19.19
C LYS A 159 -17.39 13.75 19.61
N LYS A 160 -17.65 14.67 18.68
CA LYS A 160 -18.54 15.81 18.87
C LYS A 160 -19.91 15.48 18.26
N SER A 161 -20.97 16.02 18.88
CA SER A 161 -22.35 15.98 18.36
C SER A 161 -22.39 16.36 16.88
N PHE A 162 -23.31 15.74 16.12
CA PHE A 162 -23.52 15.93 14.67
C PHE A 162 -23.48 17.41 14.26
N LEU A 163 -24.11 18.29 15.05
CA LEU A 163 -24.15 19.73 14.78
C LEU A 163 -22.74 20.37 14.80
N MET A 164 -21.92 20.03 15.80
CA MET A 164 -20.55 20.55 15.96
C MET A 164 -19.57 19.96 14.94
N LYS A 165 -19.84 18.74 14.43
CA LYS A 165 -19.05 18.08 13.38
C LYS A 165 -19.20 18.79 12.03
N HIS A 166 -20.39 19.33 11.75
CA HIS A 166 -20.70 19.99 10.49
C HIS A 166 -20.63 21.52 10.55
N LEU A 167 -20.56 22.13 11.74
CA LEU A 167 -20.50 23.59 11.89
C LEU A 167 -19.28 24.23 11.21
N LYS A 168 -18.09 23.59 11.30
CA LYS A 168 -16.89 24.07 10.60
C LYS A 168 -17.08 24.01 9.07
N TRP A 169 -17.66 22.93 8.57
CA TRP A 169 -17.97 22.79 7.14
C TRP A 169 -19.07 23.76 6.70
N PHE A 170 -20.03 24.09 7.56
CA PHE A 170 -21.04 25.12 7.30
C PHE A 170 -20.40 26.51 7.18
N ILE A 171 -19.49 26.87 8.09
CA ILE A 171 -18.77 28.15 8.04
C ILE A 171 -17.86 28.20 6.80
N VAL A 172 -17.13 27.12 6.51
CA VAL A 172 -16.29 27.02 5.31
C VAL A 172 -17.13 27.07 4.03
N ALA A 173 -18.26 26.38 3.97
CA ALA A 173 -19.18 26.42 2.82
C ALA A 173 -19.87 27.78 2.67
N LEU A 174 -20.08 28.52 3.75
CA LEU A 174 -20.64 29.87 3.70
C LEU A 174 -19.60 30.89 3.20
N VAL A 175 -18.33 30.73 3.60
CA VAL A 175 -17.21 31.54 3.09
C VAL A 175 -16.89 31.22 1.63
N LEU A 176 -16.89 29.94 1.23
CA LEU A 176 -16.66 29.51 -0.16
C LEU A 176 -17.89 29.72 -1.06
N GLY A 177 -19.10 29.55 -0.54
CA GLY A 177 -20.37 29.66 -1.27
C GLY A 177 -20.74 31.10 -1.63
N VAL A 178 -20.30 32.09 -0.84
CA VAL A 178 -20.39 33.51 -1.23
C VAL A 178 -19.46 33.84 -2.42
N GLY A 179 -18.44 33.02 -2.67
CA GLY A 179 -17.53 33.14 -3.83
C GLY A 179 -18.03 32.47 -5.12
N LEU A 180 -19.07 31.63 -5.06
CA LEU A 180 -19.65 30.96 -6.22
C LEU A 180 -20.87 31.72 -6.74
N LYS A 181 -20.68 32.96 -7.20
CA LYS A 181 -21.64 33.55 -8.15
C LYS A 181 -21.26 33.07 -9.55
N LYS A 182 -22.18 32.33 -10.17
CA LYS A 182 -22.14 31.83 -11.56
C LYS A 182 -21.33 32.75 -12.48
N VAL A 183 -20.24 32.22 -13.01
CA VAL A 183 -19.67 32.66 -14.29
C VAL A 183 -20.28 31.73 -15.32
N GLU A 184 -21.05 32.29 -16.27
CA GLU A 184 -21.42 31.62 -17.52
C GLU A 184 -20.18 31.41 -18.39
#